data_AF-A0A1Q7YCE7-F1
#
_entry.id   AF-A0A1Q7YCE7-F1
#
_cell.length_a   1.000
_cell.length_b   1.000
_cell.length_c   1.000
_cell.angle_alpha   90.00
_cell.angle_beta   90.00
_cell.angle_gamma   90.00
#
_symmetry.space_group_name_H-M   'P 1'
#
loop_
_entity.id
_entity.type
_entity.pdbx_description
1 polymer ?
#
loop_
_entity_poly.entity_id
_entity_poly.type
_entity_poly.pdbx_seq_one_letter_code
_entity_poly.pdbx_strand_id
1 'polypeptide(L)'
;MTWTGATNLLNALPFTIFLVYSYRAASSAGHRAFQGSNNWLIGPYSLKYSFYNGAFIDGPATTQNLFKYVTVRQVTGTAEHWVNGISQGTNSNNTTPGAIIGLGEFGGSGAGGVEPLNGDIGEVLIYTAGLSVSDRQSVESYLATKWGL
;
A
#
# COMPACT_ATOMS: atom_id res chain seq x y z
N MET A 1 -16.88 -9.63 -13.83
CA MET A 1 -15.84 -10.26 -14.68
C MET A 1 -14.67 -10.59 -13.76
N THR A 2 -14.57 -11.83 -13.28
CA THR A 2 -13.44 -12.31 -12.50
C THR A 2 -12.35 -12.73 -13.47
N TRP A 3 -11.25 -12.00 -13.50
CA TRP A 3 -10.11 -12.32 -14.33
C TRP A 3 -9.33 -13.48 -13.70
N THR A 4 -9.43 -14.68 -14.29
CA THR A 4 -8.82 -15.93 -13.78
C THR A 4 -7.44 -16.24 -14.38
N GLY A 5 -6.82 -15.28 -15.07
CA GLY A 5 -5.56 -15.46 -15.82
C GLY A 5 -4.33 -14.80 -15.22
N ALA A 6 -4.43 -14.13 -14.07
CA ALA A 6 -3.26 -13.60 -13.38
C ALA A 6 -2.45 -14.73 -12.77
N THR A 7 -1.19 -14.87 -13.16
CA THR A 7 -0.18 -15.24 -12.16
C THR A 7 -0.34 -14.25 -10.99
N ASN A 8 -0.61 -14.74 -9.78
CA ASN A 8 -0.69 -13.89 -8.59
C ASN A 8 0.70 -13.32 -8.28
N LEU A 9 1.02 -12.18 -8.91
CA LEU A 9 2.33 -11.52 -8.86
C LEU A 9 2.77 -11.16 -7.43
N LEU A 10 1.83 -11.17 -6.46
CA LEU A 10 2.05 -10.82 -5.06
C LEU A 10 1.77 -11.99 -4.10
N ASN A 11 1.83 -13.24 -4.57
CA ASN A 11 1.77 -14.43 -3.70
C ASN A 11 3.13 -14.82 -3.11
N ALA A 12 4.23 -14.20 -3.55
CA ALA A 12 5.58 -14.52 -3.10
C ALA A 12 6.40 -13.24 -2.89
N LEU A 13 7.42 -13.33 -2.03
CA LEU A 13 8.45 -12.31 -1.87
C LEU A 13 9.59 -12.57 -2.86
N PRO A 14 10.30 -11.53 -3.32
CA PRO A 14 10.14 -10.14 -2.93
C PRO A 14 9.23 -9.32 -3.85
N PHE A 15 8.73 -8.18 -3.35
CA PHE A 15 8.04 -7.19 -4.17
C PHE A 15 8.22 -5.77 -3.63
N THR A 16 7.95 -4.79 -4.48
CA THR A 16 7.85 -3.37 -4.13
C THR A 16 6.59 -2.80 -4.76
N ILE A 17 5.76 -2.13 -3.96
CA ILE A 17 4.50 -1.50 -4.39
C ILE A 17 4.60 -0.01 -4.10
N PHE A 18 4.28 0.80 -5.10
CA PHE A 18 4.10 2.23 -4.97
C PHE A 18 2.63 2.56 -5.21
N LEU A 19 2.08 3.41 -4.36
CA LEU A 19 0.67 3.78 -4.40
C LEU A 19 0.51 5.28 -4.18
N VAL A 20 -0.09 5.97 -5.13
CA VAL A 20 -0.55 7.35 -4.96
C VAL A 20 -2.03 7.32 -4.62
N TYR A 21 -2.41 7.89 -3.49
CA TYR A 21 -3.82 7.99 -3.10
C TYR A 21 -4.13 9.21 -2.23
N SER A 22 -5.40 9.62 -2.25
CA SER A 22 -5.97 10.61 -1.34
C SER A 22 -6.93 9.92 -0.36
N TYR A 23 -7.14 10.52 0.82
CA TYR A 23 -8.11 10.05 1.82
C TYR A 23 -9.04 11.18 2.22
N ARG A 24 -10.36 10.92 2.25
CA ARG A 24 -11.39 11.94 2.50
C ARG A 24 -12.05 11.81 3.87
N ALA A 25 -12.12 10.61 4.44
CA ALA A 25 -13.05 10.35 5.56
C ALA A 25 -12.64 10.92 6.93
N ALA A 26 -11.34 11.17 7.18
CA ALA A 26 -10.80 11.49 8.51
C ALA A 26 -11.43 10.67 9.66
N SER A 27 -11.47 9.36 9.48
CA SER A 27 -11.95 8.39 10.48
C SER A 27 -10.78 7.59 11.04
N SER A 28 -10.90 7.16 12.30
CA SER A 28 -9.97 6.19 12.90
C SER A 28 -10.22 4.75 12.43
N ALA A 29 -11.30 4.50 11.68
CA ALA A 29 -11.59 3.20 11.08
C ALA A 29 -10.49 2.78 10.08
N GLY A 30 -10.42 1.47 9.81
CA GLY A 30 -9.57 0.93 8.75
C GLY A 30 -10.11 1.30 7.37
N HIS A 31 -9.21 1.75 6.50
CA HIS A 31 -9.50 2.08 5.11
C HIS A 31 -8.38 1.53 4.23
N ARG A 32 -8.73 0.84 3.15
CA ARG A 32 -7.76 0.11 2.32
C ARG A 32 -7.66 0.76 0.95
N ALA A 33 -6.49 1.33 0.67
CA ALA A 33 -6.14 1.84 -0.65
C ALA A 33 -5.70 0.69 -1.57
N PHE A 34 -5.00 -0.31 -1.01
CA PHE A 34 -4.61 -1.54 -1.69
C PHE A 34 -4.74 -2.72 -0.73
N GLN A 35 -5.33 -3.82 -1.18
CA GLN A 35 -5.43 -5.05 -0.40
C GLN A 35 -5.40 -6.33 -1.25
N GLY A 36 -5.18 -7.46 -0.58
CA GLY A 36 -5.35 -8.78 -1.16
C GLY A 36 -6.25 -9.69 -0.32
N SER A 37 -6.19 -10.99 -0.64
CA SER A 37 -6.98 -12.04 0.02
C SER A 37 -6.54 -12.34 1.45
N ASN A 38 -5.32 -11.98 1.83
CA ASN A 38 -4.83 -12.08 3.20
C ASN A 38 -5.11 -10.78 3.96
N ASN A 39 -5.03 -10.82 5.30
CA ASN A 39 -5.07 -9.59 6.09
C ASN A 39 -3.75 -8.83 5.91
N TRP A 40 -3.74 -8.04 4.85
CA TRP A 40 -2.61 -7.30 4.35
C TRP A 40 -3.17 -6.04 3.70
N LEU A 41 -2.66 -4.87 4.04
CA LEU A 41 -3.17 -3.63 3.47
C LEU A 41 -2.12 -2.54 3.38
N ILE A 42 -2.32 -1.66 2.41
CA ILE A 42 -1.80 -0.29 2.39
C ILE A 42 -3.01 0.62 2.47
N GLY A 43 -3.04 1.56 3.41
CA GLY A 43 -4.13 2.51 3.54
C GLY A 43 -4.21 3.17 4.91
N PRO A 44 -5.18 4.09 5.10
CA PRO A 44 -5.39 4.73 6.39
C PRO A 44 -5.84 3.74 7.47
N TYR A 45 -5.20 3.80 8.64
CA TYR A 45 -5.65 3.11 9.84
C TYR A 45 -5.41 3.99 11.06
N SER A 46 -6.41 4.15 11.93
CA SER A 46 -6.30 5.00 13.12
C SER A 46 -5.74 6.41 12.81
N LEU A 47 -6.19 7.01 11.71
CA LEU A 47 -5.75 8.32 11.20
C LEU A 47 -4.27 8.42 10.82
N LYS A 48 -3.63 7.32 10.43
CA LYS A 48 -2.25 7.31 9.89
C LYS A 48 -2.19 6.64 8.53
N TYR A 49 -1.26 7.07 7.69
CA TYR A 49 -0.92 6.33 6.47
C TYR A 49 -0.17 5.06 6.89
N SER A 50 -0.82 3.91 6.84
CA SER A 50 -0.27 2.68 7.44
C SER A 50 -0.10 1.55 6.43
N PHE A 51 0.77 0.63 6.79
CA PHE A 51 0.96 -0.65 6.13
C PHE A 51 0.84 -1.77 7.15
N TYR A 52 0.13 -2.85 6.80
CA TYR A 52 -0.03 -4.03 7.65
C TYR A 52 0.29 -5.31 6.88
N ASN A 53 1.09 -6.18 7.51
CA ASN A 53 1.41 -7.53 7.03
C ASN A 53 1.47 -8.56 8.17
N GLY A 54 0.64 -8.38 9.21
CA GLY A 54 0.72 -9.13 10.48
C GLY A 54 1.13 -8.25 11.66
N ALA A 55 1.79 -7.13 11.38
CA ALA A 55 2.02 -6.02 12.29
C ALA A 55 1.95 -4.71 11.50
N PHE A 56 1.55 -3.63 12.16
CA PHE A 56 1.53 -2.31 11.54
C PHE A 56 2.94 -1.71 11.48
N ILE A 57 3.24 -1.08 10.35
CA ILE A 57 4.25 -0.04 10.24
C ILE A 57 3.48 1.25 9.95
N ASP A 58 3.36 2.08 10.97
CA ASP A 58 2.54 3.30 10.95
C ASP A 58 3.34 4.48 10.43
N GLY A 59 2.77 5.19 9.46
CA GLY A 59 3.29 6.47 8.99
C GLY A 59 2.77 7.68 9.77
N PRO A 60 2.90 8.89 9.19
CA PRO A 60 2.42 10.10 9.82
C PRO A 60 0.89 10.17 9.80
N ALA A 61 0.34 11.12 10.56
CA ALA A 61 -1.09 11.40 10.57
C ALA A 61 -1.62 11.70 9.15
N THR A 62 -2.82 11.22 8.85
CA THR A 62 -3.47 11.47 7.57
C THR A 62 -3.80 12.94 7.38
N THR A 63 -3.75 13.42 6.14
CA THR A 63 -4.23 14.75 5.76
C THR A 63 -5.33 14.58 4.73
N GLN A 64 -6.51 15.14 5.00
CA GLN A 64 -7.65 14.95 4.12
C GLN A 64 -7.43 15.61 2.75
N ASN A 65 -7.99 14.98 1.71
CA ASN A 65 -8.08 15.52 0.35
C ASN A 65 -6.73 15.88 -0.29
N LEU A 66 -5.63 15.36 0.25
CA LEU A 66 -4.29 15.51 -0.33
C LEU A 66 -3.79 14.15 -0.81
N PHE A 67 -3.24 14.12 -2.01
CA PHE A 67 -2.52 12.95 -2.49
C PHE A 67 -1.23 12.77 -1.69
N LYS A 68 -0.89 11.51 -1.44
CA LYS A 68 0.42 11.05 -0.94
C LYS A 68 0.88 9.90 -1.80
N TYR A 69 2.19 9.75 -1.96
CA TYR A 69 2.76 8.50 -2.44
C TYR A 69 3.26 7.67 -1.26
N VAL A 70 2.88 6.41 -1.29
CA VAL A 70 3.24 5.40 -0.30
C VAL A 70 4.02 4.31 -0.99
N THR A 71 5.14 3.93 -0.39
CA THR A 71 5.95 2.80 -0.84
C THR A 71 5.92 1.70 0.20
N VAL A 72 5.72 0.47 -0.23
CA VAL A 72 5.95 -0.74 0.58
C VAL A 72 6.92 -1.64 -0.16
N ARG A 73 7.95 -2.07 0.55
CA ARG A 73 8.91 -3.07 0.06
C ARG A 73 8.89 -4.25 1.02
N GLN A 74 8.73 -5.46 0.48
CA GLN A 74 8.89 -6.67 1.26
C GLN A 74 9.88 -7.60 0.60
N VAL A 75 10.87 -8.01 1.39
CA VAL A 75 11.81 -9.10 1.11
C VAL A 75 11.74 -10.08 2.28
N THR A 76 12.24 -11.30 2.10
CA THR A 76 12.23 -12.30 3.19
C THR A 76 12.91 -11.74 4.45
N GLY A 77 12.14 -11.67 5.55
CA GLY A 77 12.60 -11.21 6.86
C GLY A 77 12.63 -9.68 7.02
N THR A 78 12.21 -8.90 6.03
CA THR A 78 12.19 -7.44 6.12
C THR A 78 11.06 -6.83 5.31
N ALA A 79 10.19 -6.09 5.99
CA ALA A 79 9.15 -5.27 5.41
C ALA A 79 9.38 -3.81 5.79
N GLU A 80 9.16 -2.91 4.85
CA GLU A 80 9.49 -1.49 4.98
C GLU A 80 8.38 -0.63 4.38
N HIS A 81 8.16 0.54 4.98
CA HIS A 81 7.11 1.47 4.58
C HIS A 81 7.66 2.89 4.50
N TRP A 82 7.33 3.61 3.42
CA TRP A 82 7.63 5.03 3.25
C TRP A 82 6.38 5.81 2.89
N VAL A 83 6.33 7.05 3.35
CA VAL A 83 5.29 8.03 3.02
C VAL A 83 5.98 9.29 2.56
N ASN A 84 5.71 9.71 1.32
CA ASN A 84 6.42 10.81 0.66
C ASN A 84 7.96 10.70 0.79
N GLY A 85 8.49 9.48 0.60
CA GLY A 85 9.93 9.21 0.62
C GLY A 85 10.56 9.14 2.02
N ILE A 86 9.81 9.46 3.08
CA ILE A 86 10.26 9.35 4.46
C ILE A 86 10.00 7.95 4.99
N SER A 87 11.03 7.29 5.52
CA SER A 87 10.92 5.95 6.12
C SER A 87 10.10 6.00 7.41
N GLN A 88 9.18 5.06 7.57
CA GLN A 88 8.28 4.96 8.73
C GLN A 88 8.67 3.81 9.68
N GLY A 89 9.63 2.98 9.28
CA GLY A 89 10.12 1.86 10.07
C GLY A 89 10.05 0.54 9.32
N THR A 90 10.36 -0.54 10.04
CA THR A 90 10.48 -1.89 9.50
C THR A 90 9.89 -2.94 10.45
N ASN A 91 9.55 -4.10 9.90
CA ASN A 91 9.27 -5.32 10.67
C ASN A 91 9.81 -6.55 9.91
N SER A 92 9.72 -7.74 10.50
CA SER A 92 10.23 -9.00 9.91
C SER A 92 9.14 -9.96 9.40
N ASN A 93 7.90 -9.50 9.25
CA ASN A 93 6.80 -10.34 8.79
C ASN A 93 6.88 -10.58 7.27
N ASN A 94 6.54 -11.82 6.88
CA ASN A 94 6.59 -12.27 5.48
C ASN A 94 5.20 -12.44 4.84
N THR A 95 4.12 -12.04 5.53
CA THR A 95 2.76 -12.13 4.97
C THR A 95 2.71 -11.33 3.68
N THR A 96 2.24 -11.98 2.61
CA THR A 96 2.01 -11.37 1.31
C THR A 96 0.53 -11.03 1.14
N PRO A 97 0.16 -10.13 0.22
CA PRO A 97 -1.24 -9.79 -0.04
C PRO A 97 -2.12 -10.98 -0.40
N GLY A 98 -1.56 -12.00 -1.05
CA GLY A 98 -2.36 -13.06 -1.65
C GLY A 98 -2.87 -12.66 -3.03
N ALA A 99 -4.06 -13.15 -3.41
CA ALA A 99 -4.73 -12.65 -4.61
C ALA A 99 -5.09 -11.18 -4.43
N ILE A 100 -4.80 -10.32 -5.42
CA ILE A 100 -5.20 -8.91 -5.35
C ILE A 100 -6.73 -8.87 -5.46
N ILE A 101 -7.39 -8.40 -4.41
CA ILE A 101 -8.86 -8.37 -4.35
C ILE A 101 -9.40 -6.98 -4.67
N GLY A 102 -8.64 -5.90 -4.45
CA GLY A 102 -9.12 -4.57 -4.85
C GLY A 102 -8.12 -3.42 -4.76
N LEU A 103 -8.33 -2.44 -5.64
CA LEU A 103 -7.74 -1.10 -5.61
C LEU A 103 -8.84 -0.11 -5.20
N GLY A 104 -8.66 0.61 -4.10
CA GLY A 104 -9.65 1.57 -3.60
C GLY A 104 -11.05 0.99 -3.39
N GLU A 105 -11.14 -0.30 -3.07
CA GLU A 105 -12.36 -1.10 -3.27
C GLU A 105 -13.58 -0.53 -2.53
N PHE A 106 -14.61 -0.17 -3.28
CA PHE A 106 -15.95 0.13 -2.77
C PHE A 106 -16.67 -1.19 -2.43
N GLY A 107 -16.58 -1.63 -1.17
CA GLY A 107 -17.51 -2.66 -0.67
C GLY A 107 -17.12 -4.12 -0.89
N GLY A 108 -15.92 -4.44 -1.35
CA GLY A 108 -15.48 -5.83 -1.51
C GLY A 108 -14.71 -6.35 -0.31
N SER A 109 -15.12 -7.51 0.17
CA SER A 109 -14.57 -8.24 1.31
C SER A 109 -13.19 -8.81 0.97
N GLY A 110 -12.15 -8.03 1.19
CA GLY A 110 -10.83 -8.58 1.53
C GLY A 110 -10.87 -9.23 2.92
N ALA A 111 -9.72 -9.70 3.43
CA ALA A 111 -9.68 -10.38 4.73
C ALA A 111 -10.15 -9.51 5.92
N GLY A 112 -10.20 -8.18 5.78
CA GLY A 112 -10.67 -7.24 6.81
C GLY A 112 -12.15 -6.87 6.75
N GLY A 113 -12.92 -7.38 5.79
CA GLY A 113 -14.29 -6.93 5.54
C GLY A 113 -14.36 -5.65 4.70
N VAL A 114 -15.48 -4.91 4.80
CA VAL A 114 -15.76 -3.72 3.97
C VAL A 114 -15.04 -2.49 4.56
N GLU A 115 -13.80 -2.27 4.14
CA GLU A 115 -12.95 -1.15 4.56
C GLU A 115 -12.53 -0.28 3.35
N PRO A 116 -13.49 0.36 2.64
CA PRO A 116 -13.18 1.13 1.42
C PRO A 116 -12.28 2.31 1.74
N LEU A 117 -11.36 2.66 0.83
CA LEU A 117 -10.45 3.80 1.02
C LEU A 117 -11.18 5.08 1.43
N ASN A 118 -12.35 5.35 0.83
CA ASN A 118 -13.03 6.63 0.92
C ASN A 118 -12.09 7.77 0.50
N GLY A 119 -11.65 7.70 -0.76
CA GLY A 119 -10.71 8.61 -1.40
C GLY A 119 -10.40 8.16 -2.82
N ASP A 120 -9.38 8.74 -3.43
CA ASP A 120 -9.02 8.48 -4.82
C ASP A 120 -7.71 7.71 -4.91
N ILE A 121 -7.63 6.76 -5.83
CA ILE A 121 -6.37 6.16 -6.26
C ILE A 121 -5.87 6.92 -7.48
N GLY A 122 -4.66 7.46 -7.41
CA GLY A 122 -4.01 8.16 -8.51
C GLY A 122 -3.20 7.21 -9.39
N GLU A 123 -2.26 6.46 -8.82
CA GLU A 123 -1.33 5.60 -9.55
C GLU A 123 -0.89 4.41 -8.70
N VAL A 124 -0.73 3.25 -9.34
CA VAL A 124 -0.25 2.01 -8.71
C VAL A 124 0.89 1.46 -9.58
N LEU A 125 2.06 1.26 -8.99
CA LEU A 125 3.20 0.60 -9.64
C LEU A 125 3.61 -0.61 -8.80
N ILE A 126 3.79 -1.75 -9.45
CA ILE A 126 4.13 -3.02 -8.78
C ILE A 126 5.36 -3.62 -9.47
N TYR A 127 6.35 -3.96 -8.66
CA TYR A 127 7.53 -4.69 -9.07
C TYR A 127 7.56 -6.02 -8.32
N THR A 128 7.72 -7.14 -9.02
CA THR A 128 7.96 -8.47 -8.42
C THR A 128 9.43 -8.63 -8.00
N ALA A 129 10.00 -7.55 -7.46
CA ALA A 129 11.37 -7.44 -7.00
C ALA A 129 11.42 -6.53 -5.78
N GLY A 130 12.33 -6.83 -4.85
CA GLY A 130 12.66 -5.94 -3.75
C GLY A 130 13.65 -4.89 -4.24
N LEU A 131 13.15 -3.76 -4.76
CA LEU A 131 13.96 -2.75 -5.43
C LEU A 131 15.12 -2.28 -4.54
N SER A 132 16.24 -1.93 -5.16
CA SER A 132 17.35 -1.28 -4.48
C SER A 132 16.93 0.11 -3.98
N VAL A 133 17.72 0.72 -3.08
CA VAL A 133 17.44 2.07 -2.59
C VAL A 133 17.41 3.08 -3.75
N SER A 134 18.36 2.99 -4.68
CA SER A 134 18.45 3.88 -5.83
C SER A 134 17.29 3.70 -6.82
N ASP A 135 16.88 2.46 -7.09
CA ASP A 135 15.75 2.20 -8.01
C ASP A 135 14.44 2.69 -7.39
N ARG A 136 14.22 2.40 -6.09
CA ARG A 136 13.06 2.90 -5.35
C ARG A 136 13.00 4.43 -5.37
N GLN A 137 14.11 5.11 -5.06
CA GLN A 137 14.17 6.58 -5.06
C GLN A 137 13.94 7.18 -6.45
N SER A 138 14.37 6.48 -7.50
CA SER A 138 14.10 6.91 -8.88
C SER A 138 12.61 6.89 -9.19
N VAL A 139 11.88 5.84 -8.76
CA VAL A 139 10.42 5.75 -8.92
C VAL A 139 9.71 6.79 -8.06
N GLU A 140 10.14 6.98 -6.81
CA GLU A 140 9.56 8.01 -5.91
C GLU A 140 9.76 9.42 -6.47
N SER A 141 10.91 9.71 -7.07
CA SER A 141 11.18 11.01 -7.71
C SER A 141 10.26 11.25 -8.91
N TYR A 142 10.00 10.21 -9.70
CA TYR A 142 9.01 10.27 -10.78
C TYR A 142 7.61 10.57 -10.23
N LEU A 143 7.17 9.86 -9.17
CA LEU A 143 5.84 10.08 -8.58
C LEU A 143 5.71 11.47 -7.96
N ALA A 144 6.72 11.93 -7.22
CA ALA A 144 6.76 13.26 -6.64
C ALA A 144 6.63 14.35 -7.72
N THR A 145 7.38 14.21 -8.82
CA THR A 145 7.35 15.16 -9.93
C THR A 145 5.99 15.16 -10.64
N LYS A 146 5.45 13.98 -10.95
CA LYS A 146 4.19 13.83 -11.70
C LYS A 146 2.98 14.34 -10.92
N TRP A 147 2.96 14.11 -9.61
CA TRP A 147 1.83 14.43 -8.74
C TRP A 147 2.01 15.73 -7.95
N GLY A 148 3.17 16.39 -8.05
CA GLY A 148 3.46 17.64 -7.35
C GLY A 148 3.52 17.49 -5.82
N LEU A 149 4.19 16.44 -5.35
CA LEU A 149 4.22 15.99 -3.94
C LEU A 149 5.57 16.14 -3.24
#